data_AF-A0AAV3R3A6-F1
#
_entry.id   AF-A0AAV3R3A6-F1
#
_cell.length_a   1.000
_cell.length_b   1.000
_cell.length_c   1.000
_cell.angle_alpha   90.00
_cell.angle_beta   90.00
_cell.angle_gamma   90.00
#
_symmetry.space_group_name_H-M   'P 1'
#
loop_
_entity.id
_entity.type
_entity.pdbx_description
1 polymer ?
#
loop_
_entity_poly.entity_id
_entity_poly.type
_entity_poly.pdbx_seq_one_letter_code
_entity_poly.pdbx_strand_id
1 'polypeptide(L)' 'MVVCGRGKLGYLTGLRTELDEAKGRIISKEPFPSTEEAFAELRREDTRRRLMLQKHTPNTEQSAHSVTQQIEDKPE' A
#
# COMPACT_ATOMS: atom_id res chain seq x y z
N MET A 1 7.59 -21.23 -20.59
CA MET A 1 7.15 -20.88 -19.22
C MET A 1 5.63 -20.92 -19.18
N VAL A 2 5.03 -22.03 -18.74
CA VAL A 2 3.59 -22.09 -18.49
C VAL A 2 3.42 -22.20 -16.99
N VAL A 3 3.18 -21.09 -16.30
CA VAL A 3 2.67 -21.12 -14.93
C VAL A 3 1.14 -21.11 -15.04
N CYS A 4 0.54 -22.28 -15.26
CA CYS A 4 -0.92 -22.42 -15.29
C CYS A 4 -1.36 -23.23 -14.06
N GLY A 5 -1.42 -22.56 -12.91
CA GLY A 5 -2.08 -23.03 -11.69
C GLY A 5 -3.23 -22.09 -11.34
N ARG A 6 -4.35 -22.21 -12.06
CA ARG A 6 -5.48 -21.24 -12.06
C ARG A 6 -6.29 -21.11 -10.74
N GLY A 7 -5.82 -21.63 -9.60
CA GLY A 7 -6.62 -21.69 -8.37
C GLY A 7 -6.05 -20.98 -7.13
N LYS A 8 -4.73 -20.76 -7.04
CA LYS A 8 -4.09 -20.35 -5.77
C LYS A 8 -3.89 -18.84 -5.60
N LEU A 9 -4.08 -18.04 -6.66
CA LEU A 9 -3.72 -16.62 -6.69
C LEU A 9 -4.94 -15.68 -6.59
N GLY A 10 -6.13 -16.22 -6.33
CA GLY A 10 -7.38 -15.44 -6.26
C GLY A 10 -7.35 -14.30 -5.24
N TYR A 11 -6.60 -14.47 -4.15
CA TYR A 11 -6.44 -13.41 -3.14
C TYR A 11 -5.41 -12.33 -3.53
N LEU A 12 -4.62 -12.54 -4.59
CA LEU A 12 -3.69 -11.53 -5.14
C LEU A 12 -4.31 -10.70 -6.27
N THR A 13 -5.51 -11.08 -6.73
CA THR A 13 -6.25 -10.43 -7.81
C THR A 13 -7.08 -9.28 -7.21
N GLY A 14 -6.62 -8.04 -7.34
CA GLY A 14 -7.28 -6.86 -6.75
C GLY A 14 -6.39 -6.06 -5.79
N LEU A 15 -5.18 -6.53 -5.53
CA LEU A 15 -4.14 -5.72 -4.89
C LEU A 15 -3.72 -4.57 -5.82
N ARG A 16 -3.31 -3.46 -5.21
CA ARG A 16 -2.90 -2.26 -5.93
C ARG A 16 -1.69 -2.54 -6.83
N THR A 17 -1.60 -1.82 -7.95
CA THR A 17 -0.54 -2.02 -8.96
C THR A 17 0.86 -1.75 -8.42
N GLU A 18 0.99 -0.93 -7.38
CA GLU A 18 2.27 -0.70 -6.72
C GLU A 18 2.81 -1.99 -6.05
N LEU A 19 1.97 -2.99 -5.78
CA LEU A 19 2.42 -4.26 -5.20
C LEU A 19 2.66 -5.35 -6.25
N ASP A 20 2.52 -5.06 -7.55
CA ASP A 20 2.63 -6.05 -8.62
C ASP A 20 4.00 -6.74 -8.68
N GLU A 21 5.08 -6.02 -8.38
CA GLU A 21 6.40 -6.63 -8.26
C GLU A 21 6.49 -7.62 -7.09
N ALA A 22 5.93 -7.27 -5.93
CA ALA A 22 5.88 -8.16 -4.78
C ALA A 22 5.00 -9.38 -5.04
N LYS A 23 3.86 -9.18 -5.73
CA LYS A 23 3.01 -10.28 -6.21
C LYS A 23 3.77 -11.20 -7.15
N GLY A 24 4.50 -10.66 -8.12
CA GLY A 24 5.34 -11.44 -9.03
C GLY A 24 6.35 -12.29 -8.27
N ARG A 25 6.97 -11.74 -7.22
CA ARG A 25 7.90 -12.48 -6.35
C ARG A 25 7.20 -13.61 -5.57
N ILE A 26 6.05 -13.33 -4.96
CA ILE A 26 5.25 -14.32 -4.23
C ILE A 26 4.83 -15.48 -5.14
N ILE A 27 4.38 -15.17 -6.36
CA ILE A 27 3.98 -16.16 -7.37
C ILE A 27 5.17 -17.00 -7.85
N SER A 28 6.37 -16.41 -7.91
CA SER A 28 7.58 -17.08 -8.37
C SER A 28 8.25 -17.97 -7.31
N LYS A 29 7.79 -17.94 -6.05
CA LYS A 29 8.36 -18.77 -4.98
C LYS A 29 7.86 -20.21 -5.05
N GLU A 30 8.79 -21.15 -4.87
CA GLU A 30 8.55 -22.59 -4.82
C GLU A 30 9.17 -23.16 -3.51
N PRO A 31 8.40 -23.84 -2.65
CA PRO A 31 6.94 -24.01 -2.73
C PRO A 31 6.22 -22.67 -2.59
N PHE A 32 5.01 -22.60 -3.13
CA PHE A 32 4.19 -21.39 -3.03
C PHE A 32 3.96 -21.04 -1.54
N PRO A 33 4.25 -19.80 -1.10
CA PRO A 33 4.16 -19.42 0.29
C PRO A 33 2.75 -19.58 0.83
N SER A 34 2.65 -19.75 2.15
CA SER A 34 1.36 -19.68 2.84
C SER A 34 0.70 -18.31 2.65
N THR A 35 -0.61 -18.26 2.86
CA THR A 35 -1.36 -17.00 2.80
C THR A 35 -0.79 -15.95 3.75
N GLU A 36 -0.42 -16.35 4.98
CA GLU A 36 0.18 -15.44 5.97
C GLU A 36 1.54 -14.90 5.52
N GLU A 37 2.41 -15.77 4.99
CA GLU A 37 3.71 -15.35 4.46
C GLU A 37 3.56 -14.38 3.29
N ALA A 38 2.63 -14.67 2.36
CA ALA A 38 2.33 -13.78 1.25
C ALA A 38 1.84 -12.40 1.73
N PHE A 39 0.92 -12.36 2.71
CA PHE A 39 0.47 -11.10 3.30
C PHE A 39 1.58 -10.37 4.08
N ALA A 40 2.45 -11.09 4.79
CA ALA A 40 3.58 -10.50 5.49
C ALA A 40 4.54 -9.80 4.52
N GLU A 41 4.81 -10.41 3.36
CA GLU A 41 5.63 -9.79 2.32
C GLU A 41 4.98 -8.54 1.71
N LEU A 42 3.68 -8.61 1.40
CA LEU A 42 2.94 -7.45 0.88
C LEU A 42 2.93 -6.29 1.88
N ARG A 43 2.71 -6.56 3.17
CA ARG A 43 2.75 -5.54 4.23
C ARG A 43 4.13 -4.92 4.42
N ARG A 44 5.18 -5.73 4.37
CA ARG A 44 6.58 -5.25 4.45
C ARG A 44 6.91 -4.36 3.27
N GLU A 45 6.53 -4.77 2.05
CA GLU A 45 6.76 -3.97 0.86
C GLU A 45 5.97 -2.66 0.85
N ASP A 46 4.69 -2.70 1.23
CA ASP A 46 3.86 -1.50 1.38
C ASP A 46 4.46 -0.50 2.38
N THR A 47 4.92 -1.00 3.53
CA THR A 47 5.58 -0.17 4.55
C THR A 47 6.92 0.38 4.06
N ARG A 48 7.74 -0.45 3.40
CA ARG A 48 9.03 -0.02 2.82
C ARG A 48 8.81 1.09 1.80
N ARG A 49 7.83 0.94 0.91
CA ARG A 49 7.48 1.96 -0.08
C ARG A 49 7.00 3.23 0.57
N ARG A 50 6.11 3.15 1.57
CA ARG A 50 5.67 4.32 2.34
C ARG A 50 6.85 5.06 2.97
N LEU A 51 7.77 4.35 3.61
CA LEU A 51 8.96 4.94 4.22
C LEU A 51 9.94 5.54 3.19
N MET A 52 10.13 4.89 2.05
CA MET A 52 11.04 5.38 1.01
C MET A 52 10.43 6.54 0.21
N LEU A 53 9.12 6.55 0.01
CA LEU A 53 8.39 7.60 -0.70
C LEU A 53 8.12 8.83 0.19
N GLN A 54 8.17 8.69 1.53
CA GLN A 54 8.09 9.79 2.49
C GLN A 54 9.23 10.82 2.35
N LYS A 55 10.25 10.56 1.53
CA LYS A 55 11.25 11.57 1.16
C LYS A 55 10.76 12.61 0.15
N HIS A 56 9.58 12.44 -0.46
CA HIS A 56 8.99 13.41 -1.37
C HIS A 56 7.46 13.53 -1.17
N THR A 57 7.03 14.01 0.01
CA THR A 57 5.89 14.94 0.19
C THR A 57 5.62 15.10 1.69
N PRO A 58 5.67 16.32 2.25
CA PRO A 58 5.00 16.58 3.51
C PRO A 58 3.51 16.75 3.19
N ASN A 59 2.70 15.70 3.29
CA ASN A 59 1.31 15.91 3.64
C ASN A 59 0.70 14.69 4.32
N THR A 60 0.93 14.62 5.62
CA THR A 60 0.02 13.94 6.55
C THR A 60 -1.16 14.87 6.76
N GLU A 61 -2.19 14.79 5.93
CA GLU A 61 -3.50 15.35 6.28
C GLU A 61 -4.60 14.37 5.88
N GLN A 62 -4.66 13.26 6.63
CA GLN A 62 -5.94 12.88 7.22
C GLN A 62 -6.13 13.77 8.46
N SER A 63 -6.45 15.04 8.24
CA SER A 63 -7.00 15.91 9.29
C SER A 63 -8.29 16.49 8.74
N ALA A 64 -9.34 16.35 9.54
CA ALA A 64 -10.71 16.60 9.16
C ALA A 64 -10.90 18.01 8.55
N HIS A 65 -11.55 18.04 7.40
CA HIS A 65 -12.16 19.26 6.88
C HIS A 65 -13.31 19.69 7.79
N SER A 66 -13.12 20.81 8.47
CA SER A 66 -14.13 21.86 8.67
C SER A 66 -13.35 23.18 8.80
N VAL A 67 -13.22 24.00 7.75
CA VAL A 67 -14.21 25.03 7.31
C VAL A 67 -14.53 25.95 8.50
N THR A 68 -14.27 27.27 8.56
CA THR A 68 -13.83 28.32 7.62
C THR A 68 -13.54 29.60 8.44
N GLN A 69 -12.46 30.32 8.09
CA GLN A 69 -12.20 31.79 8.10
C GLN A 69 -12.88 32.67 9.20
N GLN A 70 -12.12 33.27 10.12
CA GLN A 70 -11.59 34.66 10.11
C GLN A 70 -12.62 35.80 9.94
N ILE A 71 -12.67 36.74 10.90
CA ILE A 71 -12.53 38.22 10.75
C ILE A 71 -12.24 38.81 12.15
N GLU A 72 -11.25 39.71 12.20
CA GLU A 72 -10.72 40.45 13.36
C GLU A 72 -11.15 41.93 13.27
N ASP A 73 -11.49 42.57 14.40
CA ASP A 73 -11.49 44.03 14.70
C ASP A 73 -12.13 44.20 16.11
N LYS A 74 -11.73 45.01 17.09
CA LYS A 74 -10.75 46.09 17.35
C LYS A 74 -10.80 46.38 18.88
N PRO A 75 -9.75 46.85 19.57
CA PRO A 75 -9.80 47.08 21.03
C PRO A 75 -10.51 48.39 21.45
N GLU A 76 -11.11 48.37 22.65
CA GLU A 76 -11.65 49.53 23.39
C GLU A 76 -10.55 50.31 24.13
#